data_AF-A0A3M1NG73-F1
#
_entry.id   AF-A0A3M1NG73-F1
#
_cell.length_a   1.000
_cell.length_b   1.000
_cell.length_c   1.000
_cell.angle_alpha   90.00
_cell.angle_beta   90.00
_cell.angle_gamma   90.00
#
_symmetry.space_group_name_H-M   'P 1'
#
loop_
_entity.id
_entity.type
_entity.pdbx_description
1 polymer ?
#
loop_
_entity_poly.entity_id
_entity_poly.type
_entity_poly.pdbx_seq_one_letter_code
_entity_poly.pdbx_strand_id
1 'polypeptide(L)'
;MTNEVGNEESGSTLRAKLEEALAREREMASELARYKAAELITQKGLKYVTPEDLAGVPLGELEDRASKLQEERQKVFELAIRRSFEAAGIAGDELEAQVKAFMEGQIQAPAQSAPDEFTDAMRRASQVAQMGGAPPARNPETMTSLEKIEAGLQQAQRR
;
A
#
# COMPACT_ATOMS: atom_id res chain seq x y z
N MET A 1 57.83 -28.55 -22.36
CA MET A 1 57.67 -27.49 -21.35
C MET A 1 56.26 -26.94 -21.53
N THR A 2 55.33 -27.36 -20.68
CA THR A 2 53.92 -26.92 -20.71
C THR A 2 53.62 -26.35 -19.34
N ASN A 3 53.89 -25.05 -19.15
CA ASN A 3 53.51 -24.34 -17.94
C ASN A 3 52.13 -23.73 -18.14
N GLU A 4 51.16 -24.34 -17.45
CA GLU A 4 50.12 -23.71 -16.63
C GLU A 4 49.53 -22.40 -17.15
N VAL A 5 48.49 -22.53 -17.97
CA VAL A 5 47.43 -21.51 -18.09
C VAL A 5 46.18 -22.14 -17.48
N GLY A 6 45.91 -21.84 -16.21
CA GLY A 6 44.80 -22.46 -15.50
C GLY A 6 44.66 -22.05 -14.04
N ASN A 7 44.61 -20.75 -13.74
CA ASN A 7 44.18 -20.35 -12.40
C ASN A 7 43.60 -18.92 -12.27
N GLU A 8 43.77 -18.03 -13.25
CA GLU A 8 43.28 -16.64 -13.12
C GLU A 8 41.83 -16.45 -13.59
N GLU A 9 41.33 -17.28 -14.50
CA GLU A 9 39.93 -17.20 -14.99
C GLU A 9 38.89 -17.74 -14.00
N SER A 10 39.33 -18.51 -12.99
CA SER A 10 38.46 -19.15 -11.99
C SER A 10 37.97 -18.17 -10.91
N GLY A 11 38.79 -17.17 -10.54
CA GLY A 11 38.48 -16.23 -9.46
C GLY A 11 37.47 -15.14 -9.83
N SER A 12 37.52 -14.62 -11.07
CA SER A 12 36.59 -13.58 -11.53
C SER A 12 35.19 -14.15 -11.80
N THR A 13 35.12 -15.37 -12.35
CA THR A 13 33.86 -16.09 -12.57
C THR A 13 33.22 -16.54 -11.25
N LEU A 14 34.01 -16.94 -10.24
CA LEU A 14 33.48 -17.20 -8.90
C LEU A 14 32.91 -15.93 -8.28
N ARG A 15 33.61 -14.80 -8.34
CA ARG A 15 33.14 -13.51 -7.81
C ARG A 15 31.83 -13.08 -8.48
N ALA A 16 31.76 -13.13 -9.80
CA ALA A 16 30.55 -12.78 -10.55
C ALA A 16 29.36 -13.66 -10.13
N LYS A 17 29.56 -14.98 -10.00
CA LYS A 17 28.52 -15.89 -9.51
C LYS A 17 28.10 -15.62 -8.06
N LEU A 18 29.04 -15.21 -7.21
CA LEU A 18 28.79 -14.86 -5.81
C LEU A 18 27.97 -13.56 -5.70
N GLU A 19 28.35 -12.53 -6.47
CA GLU A 19 27.60 -11.28 -6.56
C GLU A 19 26.19 -11.49 -7.13
N GLU A 20 26.06 -12.32 -8.16
CA GLU A 20 24.77 -12.68 -8.74
C GLU A 20 23.90 -13.46 -7.75
N ALA A 21 24.47 -14.42 -7.01
CA ALA A 21 23.75 -15.15 -5.97
C ALA A 21 23.28 -14.23 -4.83
N LEU A 22 24.14 -13.30 -4.38
CA LEU A 22 23.78 -12.31 -3.36
C LEU A 22 22.70 -11.34 -3.87
N ALA A 23 22.75 -10.95 -5.14
CA ALA A 23 21.72 -10.10 -5.75
C ALA A 23 20.36 -10.81 -5.76
N ARG A 24 20.33 -12.08 -6.21
CA ARG A 24 19.10 -12.90 -6.20
C ARG A 24 18.58 -13.14 -4.78
N GLU A 25 19.47 -13.39 -3.81
CA GLU A 25 19.08 -13.56 -2.42
C GLU A 25 18.43 -12.29 -1.85
N ARG A 26 19.01 -11.12 -2.12
CA ARG A 26 18.44 -9.83 -1.72
C ARG A 26 17.09 -9.56 -2.37
N GLU A 27 16.95 -9.91 -3.65
CA GLU A 27 15.69 -9.79 -4.38
C GLU A 27 14.60 -10.67 -3.75
N MET A 28 14.89 -11.96 -3.53
CA MET A 28 13.97 -12.89 -2.88
C MET A 28 13.61 -12.45 -1.45
N ALA A 29 14.58 -11.95 -0.67
CA ALA A 29 14.33 -11.44 0.67
C ALA A 29 13.42 -10.20 0.64
N SER A 30 13.61 -9.31 -0.34
CA SER A 30 12.76 -8.13 -0.54
C SER A 30 11.34 -8.52 -0.96
N GLU A 31 11.18 -9.48 -1.85
CA GLU A 31 9.86 -10.01 -2.25
C GLU A 31 9.14 -10.65 -1.07
N LEU A 32 9.83 -11.48 -0.29
CA LEU A 32 9.29 -12.10 0.92
C LEU A 32 8.84 -11.04 1.93
N ALA A 33 9.66 -9.99 2.14
CA ALA A 33 9.33 -8.89 3.04
C ALA A 33 8.08 -8.14 2.57
N ARG A 34 7.97 -7.83 1.27
CA ARG A 34 6.77 -7.20 0.70
C ARG A 34 5.52 -8.06 0.87
N TYR A 35 5.63 -9.37 0.59
CA TYR A 35 4.51 -10.29 0.77
C TYR A 35 4.06 -10.35 2.24
N LYS A 36 5.03 -10.47 3.16
CA LYS A 36 4.76 -10.49 4.60
C LYS A 36 4.20 -9.17 5.12
N ALA A 37 4.66 -8.04 4.59
CA ALA A 37 4.10 -6.72 4.87
C ALA A 37 2.64 -6.64 4.44
N ALA A 38 2.30 -7.05 3.22
CA ALA A 38 0.93 -7.04 2.72
C ALA A 38 0.00 -7.99 3.52
N GLU A 39 0.50 -9.17 3.88
CA GLU A 39 -0.20 -10.13 4.73
C GLU A 39 -0.50 -9.53 6.11
N LEU A 40 0.52 -8.96 6.77
CA LEU A 40 0.41 -8.32 8.08
C LEU A 40 -0.59 -7.16 8.08
N ILE A 41 -0.51 -6.27 7.08
CA ILE A 41 -1.41 -5.12 6.93
C ILE A 41 -2.86 -5.59 6.84
N THR A 42 -3.11 -6.63 6.03
CA THR A 42 -4.45 -7.19 5.84
C THR A 42 -4.95 -7.87 7.11
N GLN A 43 -4.13 -8.73 7.74
CA GLN A 43 -4.51 -9.48 8.94
C GLN A 43 -4.81 -8.57 10.13
N LYS A 44 -4.03 -7.50 10.30
CA LYS A 44 -4.20 -6.55 11.41
C LYS A 44 -5.13 -5.39 11.10
N GLY A 45 -5.64 -5.29 9.88
CA GLY A 45 -6.51 -4.20 9.45
C GLY A 45 -5.84 -2.83 9.53
N LEU A 46 -4.56 -2.73 9.17
CA LEU A 46 -3.79 -1.48 9.22
C LEU A 46 -4.18 -0.56 8.06
N LYS A 47 -5.21 0.26 8.27
CA LYS A 47 -5.81 1.11 7.22
C LYS A 47 -4.90 2.23 6.69
N TYR A 48 -3.86 2.60 7.44
CA TYR A 48 -3.02 3.76 7.14
C TYR A 48 -1.60 3.39 6.72
N VAL A 49 -1.31 2.10 6.57
CA VAL A 49 0.01 1.57 6.22
C VAL A 49 -0.08 0.84 4.89
N THR A 50 0.87 1.10 4.00
CA THR A 50 1.01 0.42 2.70
C THR A 50 2.21 -0.52 2.71
N PRO A 51 2.24 -1.56 1.86
CA PRO A 51 3.40 -2.45 1.76
C PRO A 51 4.70 -1.71 1.43
N GLU A 52 4.62 -0.62 0.65
CA GLU A 52 5.75 0.23 0.27
C GLU A 52 6.39 0.94 1.47
N ASP A 53 5.60 1.27 2.50
CA ASP A 53 6.10 1.90 3.72
C ASP A 53 6.97 0.97 4.57
N LEU A 54 6.85 -0.32 4.33
CA LEU A 54 7.57 -1.39 5.01
C LEU A 54 8.69 -1.97 4.12
N ALA A 55 8.95 -1.38 2.95
CA ALA A 55 10.03 -1.79 2.09
C ALA A 55 11.39 -1.61 2.79
N GLY A 56 12.20 -2.68 2.81
CA GLY A 56 13.51 -2.68 3.46
C GLY A 56 13.47 -2.81 4.98
N VAL A 57 12.30 -2.94 5.60
CA VAL A 57 12.18 -3.24 7.03
C VAL A 57 12.48 -4.74 7.26
N PRO A 58 13.33 -5.09 8.24
CA PRO A 58 13.60 -6.48 8.58
C PRO A 58 12.31 -7.22 8.97
N LEU A 59 12.18 -8.49 8.58
CA LEU A 59 10.98 -9.30 8.85
C LEU A 59 10.58 -9.31 10.34
N GLY A 60 11.57 -9.39 11.24
CA GLY A 60 11.35 -9.39 12.68
C GLY A 60 10.86 -8.05 13.26
N GLU A 61 10.98 -6.96 12.50
CA GLU A 61 10.58 -5.61 12.90
C GLU A 61 9.36 -5.09 12.13
N LEU A 62 8.85 -5.85 11.15
CA LEU A 62 7.71 -5.45 10.32
C LEU A 62 6.49 -5.09 11.16
N GLU A 63 6.19 -5.91 12.16
CA GLU A 63 5.03 -5.72 13.04
C GLU A 63 5.10 -4.41 13.82
N ASP A 64 6.20 -4.21 14.55
CA ASP A 64 6.41 -3.02 15.36
C ASP A 64 6.44 -1.75 14.49
N ARG A 65 7.09 -1.82 13.32
CA ARG A 65 7.16 -0.68 12.42
C ARG A 65 5.80 -0.34 11.82
N ALA A 66 5.03 -1.34 11.42
CA ALA A 66 3.69 -1.16 10.87
C ALA A 66 2.74 -0.58 11.93
N SER A 67 2.77 -1.08 13.17
CA SER A 67 1.97 -0.54 14.27
C SER A 67 2.32 0.92 14.59
N LYS A 68 3.60 1.27 14.65
CA LYS A 68 4.02 2.67 14.86
C LYS A 68 3.54 3.59 13.74
N LEU A 69 3.73 3.18 12.48
CA LEU A 69 3.28 3.96 11.32
C LEU A 69 1.75 4.13 11.31
N GLN A 70 1.01 3.09 11.67
CA GLN A 70 -0.45 3.14 11.79
C GLN A 70 -0.86 4.22 12.79
N GLU A 71 -0.27 4.24 14.00
CA GLU A 71 -0.59 5.22 15.03
C GLU A 71 -0.20 6.65 14.64
N GLU A 72 1.01 6.84 14.11
CA GLU A 72 1.51 8.14 13.66
C GLU A 72 0.60 8.74 12.60
N ARG A 73 0.25 7.94 11.59
CA ARG A 73 -0.60 8.39 10.47
C ARG A 73 -2.05 8.56 10.87
N GLN A 74 -2.57 7.72 11.75
CA GLN A 74 -3.91 7.88 12.30
C GLN A 74 -4.05 9.23 13.01
N LYS A 75 -3.07 9.62 13.84
CA LYS A 75 -3.07 10.92 14.53
C LYS A 75 -3.02 12.10 13.56
N VAL A 76 -2.16 12.02 12.54
CA VAL A 76 -2.07 13.05 11.49
C VAL A 76 -3.39 13.18 10.75
N PHE A 77 -3.99 12.05 10.40
CA PHE A 77 -5.27 12.01 9.70
C PHE A 77 -6.41 12.57 10.56
N GLU A 78 -6.51 12.15 11.82
CA GLU A 78 -7.51 12.68 12.76
C GLU A 78 -7.38 14.20 12.90
N LEU A 79 -6.16 14.72 13.02
CA LEU A 79 -5.91 16.15 13.14
C LEU A 79 -6.31 16.92 11.87
N ALA A 80 -6.07 16.33 10.69
CA ALA A 80 -6.48 16.93 9.43
C ALA A 80 -8.01 16.94 9.26
N ILE A 81 -8.69 15.89 9.69
CA ILE A 81 -10.15 15.81 9.71
C ILE A 81 -10.75 16.78 10.72
N ARG A 82 -10.16 16.90 11.91
CA ARG A 82 -10.56 17.90 12.89
C ARG A 82 -10.49 19.31 12.32
N ARG A 83 -9.38 19.64 11.66
CA ARG A 83 -9.21 20.93 10.96
C ARG A 83 -10.24 21.15 9.85
N SER A 84 -10.64 20.12 9.11
CA SER A 84 -11.64 20.26 8.05
C SER A 84 -13.04 20.53 8.61
N PHE A 85 -13.41 19.90 9.72
CA PHE A 85 -14.66 20.18 10.44
C PHE A 85 -14.65 21.56 11.11
N GLU A 86 -13.53 21.97 11.71
CA GLU A 86 -13.35 23.32 12.25
C GLU A 86 -13.49 24.39 11.16
N ALA A 87 -12.88 24.16 9.99
CA ALA A 87 -13.02 25.05 8.83
C ALA A 87 -14.46 25.13 8.30
N ALA A 88 -15.25 24.08 8.50
CA ALA A 88 -16.69 24.05 8.20
C ALA A 88 -17.54 24.74 9.30
N GLY A 89 -16.92 25.27 10.36
CA GLY A 89 -17.59 25.99 11.44
C GLY A 89 -18.09 25.11 12.59
N ILE A 90 -17.69 23.84 12.64
CA ILE A 90 -18.05 22.90 13.71
C ILE A 90 -17.00 22.99 14.83
N ALA A 91 -17.44 23.13 16.08
CA ALA A 91 -16.56 23.32 17.23
C ALA A 91 -17.09 22.64 18.50
N GLY A 92 -16.24 22.52 19.52
CA GLY A 92 -16.61 21.98 20.83
C GLY A 92 -16.96 20.49 20.80
N ASP A 93 -17.94 20.08 21.59
CA ASP A 93 -18.32 18.65 21.73
C ASP A 93 -18.84 18.05 20.42
N GLU A 94 -19.43 18.87 19.55
CA GLU A 94 -19.92 18.44 18.24
C GLU A 94 -18.77 18.06 17.30
N LEU A 95 -17.63 18.75 17.40
CA LEU A 95 -16.43 18.46 16.60
C LEU A 95 -15.90 17.06 16.90
N GLU A 96 -15.73 16.71 18.17
CA GLU A 96 -15.23 15.40 18.59
C GLU A 96 -16.18 14.28 18.16
N ALA A 97 -17.49 14.50 18.29
CA ALA A 97 -18.50 13.55 17.83
C ALA A 97 -18.45 13.32 16.31
N GLN A 98 -18.31 14.39 15.53
CA GLN A 98 -18.22 14.30 14.06
C GLN A 98 -16.89 13.70 13.60
N VAL A 99 -15.75 14.08 14.20
CA VAL A 99 -14.44 13.46 13.92
C VAL A 99 -14.50 11.97 14.20
N LYS A 100 -15.04 11.56 15.35
CA LYS A 100 -15.20 10.14 15.70
C LYS A 100 -16.10 9.41 14.70
N ALA A 101 -17.28 9.96 14.40
CA ALA A 101 -18.20 9.39 13.43
C ALA A 101 -17.58 9.25 12.03
N PHE A 102 -16.74 10.20 11.62
CA PHE A 102 -16.00 10.12 10.36
C PHE A 102 -14.94 9.01 10.39
N MET A 103 -14.15 8.92 11.46
CA MET A 103 -13.12 7.88 11.62
C MET A 103 -13.73 6.46 11.65
N GLU A 104 -14.96 6.34 12.16
CA GLU A 104 -15.77 5.11 12.14
C GLU A 104 -16.45 4.85 10.78
N GLY A 105 -16.38 5.79 9.84
CA GLY A 105 -16.99 5.68 8.51
C GLY A 105 -18.50 5.90 8.49
N GLN A 106 -19.08 6.49 9.53
CA GLN A 106 -20.53 6.76 9.64
C GLN A 106 -20.95 8.02 8.90
N ILE A 107 -20.05 9.00 8.78
CA ILE A 107 -20.30 10.26 8.08
C ILE A 107 -19.17 10.57 7.10
N GLN A 108 -19.45 11.45 6.14
CA GLN A 108 -18.44 11.97 5.22
C GLN A 108 -17.90 13.31 5.73
N ALA A 109 -16.64 13.61 5.43
CA ALA A 109 -16.05 14.90 5.76
C ALA A 109 -16.75 16.01 4.95
N PRO A 110 -16.90 17.21 5.52
CA PRO A 110 -17.48 18.35 4.83
C PRO A 110 -16.67 18.69 3.57
N ALA A 111 -17.37 19.09 2.53
CA ALA A 111 -16.75 19.49 1.27
C ALA A 111 -16.12 20.90 1.42
N GLN A 112 -14.78 20.94 1.40
CA GLN A 112 -13.89 22.11 1.27
C GLN A 112 -13.65 22.93 2.57
N SER A 113 -12.41 23.32 2.92
CA SER A 113 -11.42 24.04 2.10
C SER A 113 -9.97 23.56 2.32
N ALA A 114 -9.22 23.45 1.20
CA ALA A 114 -7.82 23.01 1.06
C ALA A 114 -7.53 21.53 1.39
N PRO A 115 -7.51 20.64 0.38
CA PRO A 115 -6.99 19.29 0.58
C PRO A 115 -5.47 19.34 0.73
N ASP A 116 -4.94 18.90 1.86
CA ASP A 116 -3.62 18.29 1.83
C ASP A 116 -3.74 17.06 0.94
N GLU A 117 -2.91 16.94 -0.11
CA GLU A 117 -2.95 15.81 -1.06
C GLU A 117 -2.96 14.44 -0.36
N PHE A 118 -2.33 14.39 0.82
CA PHE A 118 -2.34 13.25 1.74
C PHE A 118 -3.76 12.87 2.22
N THR A 119 -4.56 13.84 2.66
CA THR A 119 -5.94 13.59 3.10
C THR A 119 -6.85 13.15 1.97
N ASP A 120 -6.67 13.68 0.76
CA ASP A 120 -7.43 13.27 -0.42
C ASP A 120 -7.06 11.86 -0.90
N ALA A 121 -5.77 11.52 -0.90
CA ALA A 121 -5.29 10.18 -1.23
C ALA A 121 -5.79 9.15 -0.21
N MET A 122 -5.72 9.47 1.08
CA MET A 122 -6.12 8.57 2.16
C MET A 122 -7.64 8.42 2.26
N ARG A 123 -8.42 9.48 2.00
CA ARG A 123 -9.88 9.41 1.87
C ARG A 123 -10.31 8.48 0.73
N ARG A 124 -9.63 8.57 -0.43
CA ARG A 124 -9.87 7.67 -1.56
C ARG A 124 -9.52 6.23 -1.19
N ALA A 125 -8.38 6.01 -0.54
CA ALA A 125 -7.97 4.68 -0.09
C ALA A 125 -8.95 4.08 0.94
N SER A 126 -9.46 4.87 1.90
CA SER A 126 -10.42 4.39 2.89
C SER A 126 -11.79 4.11 2.27
N GLN A 127 -12.25 4.93 1.32
CA GLN A 127 -13.47 4.66 0.56
C GLN A 127 -13.35 3.38 -0.26
N VAL A 128 -12.22 3.15 -0.92
CA VAL A 128 -11.95 1.91 -1.66
C VAL A 128 -11.89 0.70 -0.74
N ALA A 129 -11.26 0.83 0.44
CA ALA A 129 -11.23 -0.24 1.45
C ALA A 129 -12.62 -0.57 2.02
N GLN A 130 -13.50 0.43 2.19
CA GLN A 130 -14.89 0.22 2.60
C GLN A 130 -15.75 -0.40 1.48
N MET A 131 -15.39 -0.17 0.21
CA MET A 131 -16.00 -0.85 -0.94
C MET A 131 -15.45 -2.28 -1.18
N GLY A 132 -14.52 -2.75 -0.34
CA GLY A 132 -13.87 -4.06 -0.40
C GLY A 132 -14.75 -5.27 -0.08
N GLY A 133 -15.95 -5.33 -0.68
CA GLY A 133 -16.85 -6.50 -0.64
C GLY A 133 -17.65 -6.71 -1.92
N ALA A 134 -17.61 -5.80 -2.89
CA ALA A 134 -18.19 -6.04 -4.20
C ALA A 134 -17.38 -5.31 -5.28
N PRO A 135 -16.93 -5.99 -6.35
CA PRO A 135 -16.44 -5.27 -7.52
C PRO A 135 -17.55 -4.31 -7.98
N PRO A 136 -17.22 -3.06 -8.35
CA PRO A 136 -18.23 -2.15 -8.88
C PRO A 136 -18.95 -2.88 -10.00
N ALA A 137 -20.29 -2.90 -9.96
CA ALA A 137 -21.09 -3.52 -11.00
C ALA A 137 -20.61 -2.89 -12.33
N ARG A 138 -19.90 -3.68 -13.14
CA ARG A 138 -19.30 -3.20 -14.38
C ARG A 138 -20.43 -2.77 -15.30
N ASN A 139 -20.73 -1.47 -15.32
CA ASN A 139 -21.68 -0.92 -16.26
C ASN A 139 -21.02 -0.93 -17.65
N PRO A 140 -21.50 -1.74 -18.61
CA PRO A 140 -20.88 -1.90 -19.92
C PRO A 140 -20.92 -0.61 -20.76
N GLU A 141 -21.75 0.36 -20.36
CA GLU A 141 -21.89 1.66 -21.02
C GLU A 141 -20.74 2.62 -20.70
N THR A 142 -20.06 2.44 -19.56
CA THR A 142 -18.96 3.32 -19.11
C THR A 142 -17.56 2.78 -19.37
N MET A 143 -17.44 1.57 -19.96
CA MET A 143 -16.15 0.94 -20.21
C MET A 143 -15.46 1.53 -21.44
N THR A 144 -14.17 1.82 -21.31
CA THR A 144 -13.30 2.20 -22.43
C THR A 144 -13.11 1.02 -23.40
N SER A 145 -12.78 1.31 -24.66
CA SER A 145 -12.70 0.30 -25.72
C SER A 145 -11.67 -0.82 -25.44
N LEU A 146 -10.61 -0.51 -24.70
CA LEU A 146 -9.60 -1.49 -24.29
C LEU A 146 -10.12 -2.45 -23.21
N GLU A 147 -10.87 -1.95 -22.23
CA GLU A 147 -11.46 -2.76 -21.16
C GLU A 147 -12.53 -3.73 -21.70
N LYS A 148 -13.22 -3.35 -22.79
CA LYS A 148 -14.18 -4.23 -23.49
C LYS A 148 -13.49 -5.41 -24.17
N ILE A 149 -12.31 -5.18 -24.76
CA ILE A 149 -11.52 -6.23 -25.41
C ILE A 149 -11.00 -7.21 -24.36
N GLU A 150 -10.50 -6.72 -23.23
CA GLU A 150 -9.97 -7.56 -22.15
C GLU A 150 -11.06 -8.40 -21.48
N ALA A 151 -12.26 -7.82 -21.28
CA ALA A 151 -13.42 -8.56 -20.79
C ALA A 151 -13.89 -9.65 -21.77
N GLY A 152 -13.87 -9.38 -23.08
CA GLY A 152 -14.19 -10.37 -24.11
C GLY A 152 -13.19 -11.52 -24.15
N LEU A 153 -11.90 -11.23 -23.96
CA LEU A 153 -10.83 -12.23 -23.93
C LEU A 153 -10.97 -13.17 -22.72
N GLN A 154 -11.30 -12.64 -21.54
CA GLN A 154 -11.53 -13.45 -20.34
C GLN A 154 -12.78 -14.33 -20.46
N GLN A 155 -13.78 -13.92 -21.23
CA GLN A 155 -14.99 -14.70 -21.45
C GLN A 155 -14.79 -15.83 -22.47
N ALA A 156 -13.91 -15.62 -23.46
CA ALA A 156 -13.52 -16.65 -24.44
C ALA A 156 -12.64 -17.76 -23.82
N GLN A 157 -11.88 -17.46 -22.78
CA GLN A 157 -11.04 -18.44 -22.06
C GLN A 157 -11.82 -19.30 -21.05
N ARG A 158 -13.11 -18.99 -20.80
CA ARG A 158 -13.99 -19.76 -19.90
C ARG A 158 -14.98 -20.67 -20.64
N ARG A 159 -14.84 -20.80 -21.96
CA ARG A 159 -15.53 -21.79 -22.80
C ARG A 159 -14.52 -22.78 -23.34
#